data_AF-A0A957TUU5-F1
#
_entry.id   AF-A0A957TUU5-F1
#
_cell.length_a   1.000
_cell.length_b   1.000
_cell.length_c   1.000
_cell.angle_alpha   90.00
_cell.angle_beta   90.00
_cell.angle_gamma   90.00
#
_symmetry.space_group_name_H-M   'P 1'
#
loop_
_entity.id
_entity.type
_entity.pdbx_description
1 polymer ?
#
loop_
_entity_poly.entity_id
_entity_poly.type
_entity_poly.pdbx_seq_one_letter_code
_entity_poly.pdbx_strand_id
1 'polypeptide(L)'
;DQGCQRVIFASSIQTVEGYPLDTQVHPEMQPKPMNLYGAAKVFGEMICHYFAYAEGLSSIAVRIGAFEGNRDWSAHTGPVDSRTLSAFVSERDLSHLFAQCLEVADLPFAVLHGVSDNRFKRMDLTSTRRAVNYQPQDDAFERFHTGIVHPPRWEQEWGRGA
;
A
#
# COMPACT_ATOMS: atom_id res chain seq x y z
N ASP A 1 -16.30 3.41 27.95
CA ASP A 1 -16.02 3.07 26.55
C ASP A 1 -17.30 3.01 25.73
N GLN A 2 -17.28 3.47 24.47
CA GLN A 2 -18.47 3.63 23.61
C GLN A 2 -18.83 2.36 22.80
N GLY A 3 -18.37 1.18 23.22
CA GLY A 3 -18.64 -0.10 22.54
C GLY A 3 -17.88 -0.34 21.22
N CYS A 4 -16.90 0.49 20.88
CA CYS A 4 -16.03 0.27 19.72
C CYS A 4 -15.14 -0.96 19.96
N GLN A 5 -15.13 -1.89 19.00
CA GLN A 5 -14.34 -3.14 19.10
C GLN A 5 -13.01 -3.06 18.35
N ARG A 6 -12.94 -2.21 17.32
CA ARG A 6 -11.74 -2.07 16.48
C ARG A 6 -11.66 -0.70 15.83
N VAL A 7 -10.43 -0.18 15.71
CA VAL A 7 -10.11 1.00 14.92
C VAL A 7 -9.22 0.61 13.75
N ILE A 8 -9.58 1.10 12.56
CA ILE A 8 -8.70 1.04 11.39
C ILE A 8 -8.23 2.46 11.11
N PHE A 9 -6.95 2.71 11.36
CA PHE A 9 -6.34 4.01 11.18
C PHE A 9 -5.75 4.14 9.78
N ALA A 10 -6.21 5.15 9.04
CA ALA A 10 -5.63 5.53 7.77
C ALA A 10 -4.25 6.20 7.97
N SER A 11 -3.19 5.39 8.01
CA SER A 11 -1.80 5.84 7.88
C SER A 11 -1.49 6.14 6.39
N SER A 12 -0.22 6.33 6.05
CA SER A 12 0.20 6.68 4.70
C SER A 12 1.56 6.10 4.35
N ILE A 13 1.79 5.82 3.06
CA ILE A 13 3.13 5.58 2.52
C ILE A 13 4.13 6.71 2.87
N GLN A 14 3.65 7.94 3.15
CA GLN A 14 4.51 9.06 3.57
C GLN A 14 5.30 8.81 4.87
N THR A 15 4.95 7.79 5.66
CA THR A 15 5.73 7.37 6.82
C THR A 15 7.06 6.73 6.45
N VAL A 16 7.26 6.31 5.20
CA VAL A 16 8.44 5.56 4.73
C VAL A 16 9.11 6.15 3.48
N GLU A 17 8.72 7.34 3.03
CA GLU A 17 9.28 8.00 1.83
C GLU A 17 10.76 8.40 1.95
N GLY A 18 11.34 8.36 3.14
CA GLY A 18 12.77 8.63 3.36
C GLY A 18 13.69 7.46 3.01
N TYR A 19 13.16 6.29 2.66
CA TYR A 19 13.96 5.20 2.11
C TYR A 19 14.28 5.44 0.63
N PRO A 20 15.45 4.96 0.12
CA PRO A 20 15.79 5.03 -1.30
C PRO A 20 14.68 4.48 -2.21
N LEU A 21 14.59 5.01 -3.44
CA LEU A 21 13.50 4.67 -4.38
C LEU A 21 13.55 3.21 -4.86
N ASP A 22 14.73 2.61 -4.89
CA ASP A 22 15.00 1.22 -5.28
C ASP A 22 14.86 0.21 -4.12
N THR A 23 14.54 0.69 -2.92
CA THR A 23 14.27 -0.18 -1.78
C THR A 23 12.80 -0.59 -1.80
N GLN A 24 12.49 -1.89 -1.73
CA GLN A 24 11.13 -2.31 -1.38
C GLN A 24 10.96 -2.24 0.14
N VAL A 25 9.96 -1.49 0.63
CA VAL A 25 9.74 -1.36 2.09
C VAL A 25 8.86 -2.46 2.61
N HIS A 26 9.22 -2.98 3.78
CA HIS A 26 8.43 -3.91 4.57
C HIS A 26 7.80 -3.19 5.77
N PRO A 27 6.63 -3.63 6.26
CA PRO A 27 5.94 -2.97 7.37
C PRO A 27 6.77 -2.87 8.66
N GLU A 28 7.67 -3.83 8.90
CA GLU A 28 8.54 -3.94 10.07
C GLU A 28 9.71 -2.96 10.04
N MET A 29 9.97 -2.32 8.89
CA MET A 29 11.02 -1.32 8.76
C MET A 29 10.64 -0.05 9.53
N GLN A 30 11.64 0.57 10.17
CA GLN A 30 11.45 1.81 10.92
C GLN A 30 10.84 2.90 10.03
N PRO A 31 9.87 3.69 10.51
CA PRO A 31 9.39 4.85 9.77
C PRO A 31 10.53 5.85 9.49
N LYS A 32 10.52 6.41 8.28
CA LYS A 32 11.43 7.47 7.83
C LYS A 32 10.62 8.55 7.08
N PRO A 33 9.77 9.33 7.77
CA PRO A 33 8.98 10.36 7.11
C PRO A 33 9.84 11.54 6.66
N MET A 34 9.51 12.10 5.49
CA MET A 34 10.21 13.27 4.91
C MET A 34 9.41 14.58 5.04
N ASN A 35 8.25 14.55 5.71
CA ASN A 35 7.45 15.73 6.00
C ASN A 35 6.59 15.54 7.27
N LEU A 36 5.99 16.64 7.75
CA LEU A 36 5.19 16.66 8.97
C LEU A 36 3.92 15.81 8.87
N TYR A 37 3.34 15.67 7.67
CA TYR A 37 2.17 14.80 7.47
C TYR A 37 2.54 13.33 7.74
N GLY A 38 3.64 12.85 7.15
CA GLY A 38 4.17 11.51 7.41
C GLY A 38 4.50 11.32 8.90
N ALA A 39 5.15 12.31 9.53
CA ALA A 39 5.44 12.25 10.97
C ALA A 39 4.17 12.17 11.83
N ALA A 40 3.13 12.93 11.50
CA ALA A 40 1.84 12.87 12.20
C ALA A 40 1.15 11.51 12.03
N LYS A 41 1.29 10.87 10.87
CA LYS A 41 0.80 9.50 10.67
C LYS A 41 1.57 8.49 11.51
N VAL A 42 2.89 8.61 11.64
CA VAL A 42 3.69 7.77 12.57
C VAL A 42 3.24 7.96 14.01
N PHE A 43 2.98 9.20 14.44
CA PHE A 43 2.39 9.45 15.75
C PHE A 43 1.06 8.68 15.93
N GLY A 44 0.17 8.74 14.94
CA GLY A 44 -1.08 7.96 14.93
C GLY A 44 -0.87 6.43 14.98
N GLU A 45 0.14 5.90 14.29
CA GLU A 45 0.53 4.48 14.39
C GLU A 45 0.88 4.10 15.84
N MET A 46 1.59 4.97 16.57
CA MET A 46 1.95 4.73 17.96
C MET A 46 0.77 4.89 18.92
N ILE A 47 -0.16 5.80 18.65
CA ILE A 47 -1.42 5.88 19.39
C ILE A 47 -2.23 4.60 19.22
N CYS A 48 -2.32 4.05 18.01
CA CYS A 48 -2.96 2.75 17.77
C CYS A 48 -2.31 1.62 18.59
N HIS A 49 -0.97 1.57 18.62
CA HIS A 49 -0.25 0.61 19.45
C HIS A 49 -0.59 0.76 20.94
N TYR A 50 -0.61 1.99 21.46
CA TYR A 50 -1.01 2.25 22.84
C TYR A 50 -2.41 1.70 23.13
N PHE A 51 -3.41 2.05 22.32
CA PHE A 51 -4.78 1.59 22.53
C PHE A 51 -4.93 0.08 22.44
N ALA A 52 -4.18 -0.57 21.53
CA ALA A 52 -4.20 -2.02 21.39
C ALA A 52 -3.73 -2.76 22.65
N TYR A 53 -2.62 -2.32 23.25
CA TYR A 53 -1.96 -3.07 24.31
C TYR A 53 -2.21 -2.52 25.72
N ALA A 54 -2.40 -1.21 25.88
CA ALA A 54 -2.69 -0.60 27.17
C ALA A 54 -4.20 -0.57 27.48
N GLU A 55 -5.04 -0.37 26.46
CA GLU A 55 -6.50 -0.21 26.62
C GLU A 55 -7.30 -1.40 26.06
N GLY A 56 -6.64 -2.37 25.41
CA GLY A 56 -7.27 -3.56 24.84
C GLY A 56 -8.12 -3.31 23.57
N LEU A 57 -8.03 -2.13 22.96
CA LEU A 57 -8.77 -1.77 21.74
C LEU A 57 -7.97 -2.17 20.49
N SER A 58 -8.40 -3.24 19.82
CA SER A 58 -7.79 -3.68 18.56
C SER A 58 -7.66 -2.52 17.57
N SER A 59 -6.44 -2.22 17.14
CA SER A 59 -6.15 -1.03 16.34
C SER A 59 -5.17 -1.38 15.22
N ILE A 60 -5.60 -1.23 13.97
CA ILE A 60 -4.81 -1.59 12.79
C ILE A 60 -4.48 -0.31 12.02
N ALA A 61 -3.20 -0.06 11.78
CA ALA A 61 -2.76 1.07 10.98
C ALA A 61 -2.45 0.62 9.54
N VAL A 62 -3.12 1.22 8.55
CA VAL A 62 -2.89 0.92 7.13
C VAL A 62 -2.13 2.06 6.50
N ARG A 63 -0.89 1.83 6.07
CA ARG A 63 -0.12 2.78 5.25
C ARG A 63 -0.69 2.76 3.84
N ILE A 64 -1.58 3.69 3.55
CA ILE A 64 -2.25 3.79 2.24
C ILE A 64 -1.26 4.38 1.22
N GLY A 65 -1.17 3.73 0.06
CA GLY A 65 -0.41 4.22 -1.09
C GLY A 65 -1.08 5.39 -1.83
N ALA A 66 -0.81 5.48 -3.13
CA ALA A 66 -1.43 6.46 -4.04
C ALA A 66 -2.85 6.00 -4.41
N PHE A 67 -3.84 6.46 -3.64
CA PHE A 67 -5.26 6.14 -3.86
C PHE A 67 -5.87 6.94 -5.02
N GLU A 68 -6.52 6.24 -5.94
CA GLU A 68 -7.08 6.79 -7.19
C GLU A 68 -8.25 7.76 -6.97
N GLY A 69 -9.09 7.56 -5.95
CA GLY A 69 -10.39 8.25 -5.81
C GLY A 69 -10.35 9.78 -5.67
N ASN A 70 -9.16 10.37 -5.58
CA ASN A 70 -8.96 11.82 -5.46
C ASN A 70 -8.67 12.53 -6.79
N ARG A 71 -8.55 11.81 -7.91
CA ARG A 71 -8.27 12.43 -9.22
C ARG A 71 -9.10 11.76 -10.30
N ASP A 72 -9.66 12.57 -11.20
CA ASP A 72 -10.11 12.07 -12.48
C ASP A 72 -8.88 11.67 -13.31
N TRP A 73 -8.42 10.44 -13.12
CA TRP A 73 -7.28 9.91 -13.86
C TRP A 73 -7.63 9.63 -15.32
N SER A 74 -8.93 9.56 -15.66
CA SER A 74 -9.36 9.41 -17.06
C SER A 74 -8.95 10.60 -17.94
N ALA A 75 -8.65 11.75 -17.32
CA ALA A 75 -8.13 12.94 -17.97
C ALA A 75 -6.59 13.00 -18.05
N HIS A 76 -5.85 12.05 -17.47
CA HIS A 76 -4.39 12.03 -17.59
C HIS A 76 -3.96 11.51 -18.96
N THR A 77 -3.54 12.44 -19.82
CA THR A 77 -2.98 12.13 -21.16
C THR A 77 -1.46 12.04 -21.18
N GLY A 78 -0.80 12.28 -20.05
CA GLY A 78 0.66 12.22 -19.88
C GLY A 78 1.15 10.95 -19.18
N PRO A 79 2.46 10.65 -19.28
CA PRO A 79 3.05 9.50 -18.60
C PRO A 79 2.87 9.59 -17.08
N VAL A 80 2.41 8.50 -16.47
CA VAL A 80 2.26 8.38 -15.02
C VAL A 80 3.64 8.24 -14.38
N ASP A 81 3.90 8.97 -13.30
CA ASP A 81 5.19 8.87 -12.62
C ASP A 81 5.39 7.51 -11.93
N SER A 82 6.65 7.10 -11.78
CA SER A 82 7.04 5.81 -11.19
C SER A 82 6.59 5.67 -9.74
N ARG A 83 6.50 6.80 -9.02
CA ARG A 83 5.99 6.84 -7.64
C ARG A 83 4.53 6.39 -7.59
N THR A 84 3.71 6.88 -8.50
CA THR A 84 2.28 6.53 -8.59
C THR A 84 2.14 5.07 -9.03
N LEU A 85 2.86 4.64 -10.07
CA LEU A 85 2.84 3.25 -10.54
C LEU A 85 3.21 2.24 -9.45
N SER A 86 4.22 2.55 -8.64
CA SER A 86 4.72 1.63 -7.60
C SER A 86 3.90 1.64 -6.31
N ALA A 87 3.15 2.71 -6.04
CA ALA A 87 2.36 2.87 -4.81
C ALA A 87 0.84 2.88 -5.04
N PHE A 88 0.37 2.72 -6.28
CA PHE A 88 -1.04 2.77 -6.62
C PHE A 88 -1.89 1.82 -5.76
N VAL A 89 -3.09 2.27 -5.41
CA VAL A 89 -4.14 1.43 -4.85
C VAL A 89 -5.49 1.84 -5.43
N SER A 90 -6.23 0.86 -5.96
CA SER A 90 -7.59 1.07 -6.45
C SER A 90 -8.59 1.14 -5.31
N GLU A 91 -9.78 1.66 -5.58
CA GLU A 91 -10.91 1.62 -4.64
C GLU A 91 -11.33 0.21 -4.27
N ARG A 92 -11.36 -0.70 -5.26
CA ARG A 92 -11.72 -2.10 -5.04
C ARG A 92 -10.76 -2.76 -4.06
N ASP A 93 -9.46 -2.61 -4.31
CA ASP A 93 -8.43 -3.25 -3.50
C ASP A 93 -8.34 -2.62 -2.10
N LEU A 94 -8.43 -1.28 -1.98
CA LEU A 94 -8.43 -0.64 -0.66
C LEU A 94 -9.67 -1.01 0.17
N SER A 95 -10.84 -1.06 -0.47
CA SER A 95 -12.09 -1.53 0.16
C SER A 95 -11.96 -2.97 0.65
N HIS A 96 -11.38 -3.86 -0.17
CA HIS A 96 -11.11 -5.24 0.22
C HIS A 96 -10.17 -5.32 1.42
N LEU A 97 -9.09 -4.52 1.46
CA LEU A 97 -8.17 -4.47 2.60
C LEU A 97 -8.90 -4.05 3.88
N PHE A 98 -9.74 -3.01 3.82
CA PHE A 98 -10.48 -2.57 5.00
C PHE A 98 -11.53 -3.59 5.47
N ALA A 99 -12.23 -4.26 4.54
CA ALA A 99 -13.13 -5.36 4.89
C ALA A 99 -12.38 -6.48 5.62
N GLN A 100 -11.22 -6.90 5.10
CA GLN A 100 -10.38 -7.90 5.74
C GLN A 100 -9.84 -7.47 7.11
N CYS A 101 -9.48 -6.20 7.27
CA CYS A 101 -9.11 -5.63 8.57
C CYS A 101 -10.27 -5.63 9.58
N LEU A 102 -11.52 -5.56 9.13
CA LEU A 102 -12.69 -5.68 10.00
C LEU A 102 -12.94 -7.14 10.41
N GLU A 103 -12.77 -8.08 9.47
CA GLU A 103 -13.10 -9.50 9.65
C GLU A 103 -12.05 -10.31 10.41
N VAL A 104 -10.77 -9.90 10.37
CA VAL A 104 -9.68 -10.66 10.98
C VAL A 104 -9.87 -10.86 12.49
N ALA A 105 -9.82 -12.11 12.95
CA ALA A 105 -9.83 -12.44 14.36
C ALA A 105 -8.44 -12.23 15.00
N ASP A 106 -8.41 -11.92 16.30
CA ASP A 106 -7.20 -11.98 17.13
C ASP A 106 -5.98 -11.18 16.62
N LEU A 107 -6.22 -9.96 16.11
CA LEU A 107 -5.17 -9.03 15.73
C LEU A 107 -5.21 -7.75 16.60
N PRO A 108 -4.46 -7.69 17.71
CA PRO A 108 -4.44 -6.53 18.58
C PRO A 108 -3.90 -5.29 17.88
N PHE A 109 -2.75 -5.43 17.22
CA PHE A 109 -2.09 -4.34 16.50
C PHE A 109 -1.33 -4.85 15.29
N ALA A 110 -1.41 -4.12 14.19
CA ALA A 110 -0.55 -4.30 13.03
C ALA A 110 -0.37 -2.99 12.28
N VAL A 111 0.79 -2.87 11.63
CA VAL A 111 1.01 -1.91 10.55
C VAL A 111 0.96 -2.69 9.24
N LEU A 112 0.06 -2.29 8.34
CA LEU A 112 -0.18 -2.96 7.06
C LEU A 112 0.10 -2.02 5.90
N HIS A 113 0.37 -2.59 4.74
CA HIS A 113 0.60 -1.85 3.49
C HIS A 113 -0.61 -1.92 2.58
N GLY A 114 -1.15 -0.76 2.19
CA GLY A 114 -2.32 -0.65 1.31
C GLY A 114 -1.93 -0.22 -0.10
N VAL A 115 -1.50 -1.18 -0.92
CA VAL A 115 -1.27 -1.04 -2.37
C VAL A 115 -2.00 -2.14 -3.13
N SER A 116 -2.32 -1.88 -4.40
CA SER A 116 -2.78 -2.90 -5.35
C SER A 116 -1.60 -3.84 -5.70
N ASP A 117 -1.85 -4.90 -6.48
CA ASP A 117 -0.83 -5.91 -6.82
C ASP A 117 0.12 -5.44 -7.94
N ASN A 118 0.53 -4.17 -7.88
CA ASN A 118 1.33 -3.52 -8.91
C ASN A 118 2.59 -4.32 -9.23
N ARG A 119 2.89 -4.55 -10.51
CA ARG A 119 4.04 -5.39 -10.93
C ARG A 119 5.34 -5.01 -10.23
N PHE A 120 5.62 -3.72 -10.16
CA PHE A 120 6.77 -3.14 -9.43
C PHE A 120 6.31 -2.32 -8.24
N LYS A 121 5.80 -3.00 -7.21
CA LYS A 121 5.29 -2.36 -5.99
C LYS A 121 6.41 -1.92 -5.04
N ARG A 122 6.31 -0.68 -4.57
CA ARG A 122 7.22 -0.06 -3.59
C ARG A 122 7.06 -0.65 -2.18
N MET A 123 5.84 -1.07 -1.87
CA MET A 123 5.41 -1.56 -0.56
C MET A 123 5.19 -3.08 -0.65
N ASP A 124 5.97 -3.84 0.12
CA ASP A 124 5.78 -5.29 0.24
C ASP A 124 4.40 -5.60 0.83
N LEU A 125 3.75 -6.61 0.26
CA LEU A 125 2.42 -7.07 0.68
C LEU A 125 2.48 -8.34 1.52
N THR A 126 3.62 -9.02 1.64
CA THR A 126 3.73 -10.35 2.26
C THR A 126 3.10 -10.40 3.65
N SER A 127 3.50 -9.50 4.55
CA SER A 127 2.92 -9.42 5.91
C SER A 127 1.44 -9.05 5.91
N THR A 128 1.00 -8.20 4.96
CA THR A 128 -0.42 -7.80 4.84
C THR A 128 -1.29 -8.95 4.36
N ARG A 129 -0.85 -9.69 3.34
CA ARG A 129 -1.52 -10.89 2.85
C ARG A 129 -1.64 -11.94 3.95
N ARG A 130 -0.56 -12.17 4.71
CA ARG A 130 -0.55 -13.13 5.81
C ARG A 130 -1.46 -12.72 6.97
N ALA A 131 -1.43 -11.44 7.35
CA ALA A 131 -2.13 -10.98 8.55
C ALA A 131 -3.65 -10.95 8.36
N VAL A 132 -4.13 -10.50 7.20
CA VAL A 132 -5.56 -10.26 6.98
C VAL A 132 -6.09 -10.90 5.70
N ASN A 133 -5.39 -11.86 5.10
CA ASN A 133 -5.83 -12.50 3.85
C ASN A 133 -6.12 -11.47 2.72
N TYR A 134 -5.30 -10.42 2.64
CA TYR A 134 -5.44 -9.42 1.59
C TYR A 134 -5.08 -9.99 0.21
N GLN A 135 -5.95 -9.79 -0.78
CA GLN A 135 -5.83 -10.34 -2.13
C GLN A 135 -6.14 -9.27 -3.19
N PRO A 136 -5.29 -8.23 -3.32
CA PRO A 136 -5.48 -7.21 -4.35
C PRO A 136 -5.42 -7.82 -5.74
N GLN A 137 -6.17 -7.23 -6.66
CA GLN A 137 -6.39 -7.74 -8.00
C GLN A 137 -6.02 -6.73 -9.09
N ASP A 138 -5.90 -5.43 -8.77
CA ASP A 138 -5.53 -4.42 -9.76
C ASP A 138 -4.00 -4.29 -9.88
N ASP A 139 -3.58 -3.75 -11.03
CA ASP A 139 -2.18 -3.41 -11.33
C ASP A 139 -2.12 -2.04 -12.02
N ALA A 140 -1.32 -1.13 -11.45
CA ALA A 140 -1.13 0.21 -11.98
C ALA A 140 -0.64 0.24 -13.43
N PHE A 141 0.21 -0.71 -13.83
CA PHE A 141 0.80 -0.72 -15.17
C PHE A 141 -0.25 -1.02 -16.25
N GLU A 142 -1.19 -1.92 -15.95
CA GLU A 142 -2.36 -2.17 -16.79
C GLU A 142 -3.34 -1.00 -16.76
N ARG A 143 -3.67 -0.53 -15.55
CA ARG A 143 -4.61 0.58 -15.33
C ARG A 143 -4.22 1.82 -16.13
N PHE A 144 -2.93 2.14 -16.14
CA PHE A 144 -2.39 3.32 -16.79
C PHE A 144 -1.74 3.05 -18.14
N HIS A 145 -1.95 1.86 -18.71
CA HIS A 145 -1.45 1.48 -20.03
C HIS A 145 0.06 1.77 -20.20
N THR A 146 0.83 1.60 -19.12
CA THR A 146 2.26 1.90 -19.11
C THR A 146 3.01 0.71 -19.70
N GLY A 147 3.57 0.91 -20.89
CA GLY A 147 4.22 -0.11 -21.71
C GLY A 147 5.50 -0.67 -21.11
N ILE A 148 5.40 -1.62 -20.18
CA ILE A 148 6.43 -2.63 -20.01
C ILE A 148 6.08 -3.75 -20.98
N VAL A 149 6.67 -3.68 -22.17
CA VAL A 149 6.52 -4.72 -23.18
C VAL A 149 7.45 -5.86 -22.79
N HIS A 150 6.91 -7.08 -22.65
CA HIS A 150 7.71 -8.30 -22.66
C HIS A 150 7.74 -8.81 -24.09
N PRO A 151 8.70 -8.40 -24.94
CA PRO A 151 8.90 -9.10 -26.19
C PRO A 151 9.17 -10.57 -25.85
N PRO A 152 8.62 -11.53 -26.62
CA PRO A 152 8.91 -12.94 -26.42
C PRO A 152 10.43 -13.16 -26.30
N ARG A 153 10.84 -14.08 -25.42
CA ARG A 153 12.27 -14.37 -25.18
C ARG A 153 13.06 -14.61 -26.47
N TRP A 154 12.43 -15.21 -27.48
CA TRP A 154 13.03 -15.45 -28.80
C TRP A 154 13.31 -14.15 -29.59
N GLU A 155 12.52 -13.10 -29.40
CA GLU A 155 12.74 -11.78 -30.01
C GLU A 155 13.97 -11.08 -29.39
N GLN A 156 14.22 -11.27 -28.09
CA GLN A 156 15.40 -10.74 -27.39
C GLN A 156 16.67 -11.52 -27.70
N GLU A 157 16.58 -12.86 -27.77
CA GLU A 157 17.73 -13.74 -27.96
C GLU A 157 18.11 -13.90 -29.45
N TRP A 158 17.15 -13.79 -30.38
CA TRP A 158 17.33 -14.13 -31.80
C TRP A 158 16.83 -13.03 -32.76
N GLY A 159 16.48 -11.85 -32.26
CA GLY A 159 16.04 -10.70 -33.05
C GLY A 159 17.12 -10.14 -33.98
N ARG A 160 17.47 -10.90 -35.03
CA ARG A 160 18.14 -10.42 -36.24
C ARG A 160 17.07 -10.28 -37.32
N GLY A 161 16.59 -9.04 -37.49
CA GLY A 161 16.11 -8.50 -38.77
C GLY A 161 14.71 -8.88 -39.23
N ALA A 162 13.86 -7.85 -39.33
CA ALA A 162 13.29 -7.46 -40.63
C ALA A 162 13.70 -6.00 -40.89
#